data_AF-A0A7X9ALV8-F1
#
_entry.id   AF-A0A7X9ALV8-F1
#
_cell.length_a   1.000
_cell.length_b   1.000
_cell.length_c   1.000
_cell.angle_alpha   90.00
_cell.angle_beta   90.00
_cell.angle_gamma   90.00
#
_symmetry.space_group_name_H-M   'P 1'
#
loop_
_entity.id
_entity.type
_entity.pdbx_description
1 polymer ?
#
loop_
_entity_poly.entity_id
_entity_poly.type
_entity_poly.pdbx_seq_one_letter_code
_entity_poly.pdbx_strand_id
1 'polypeptide(L)'
;MRLNLAQKIIREHLVSGEMVPGKEIAIRIDQTLTQDSTGTMAYLQFEAMGIPRVRTKKSVAYIDHNTLQAGFENADDHKYIQTVTS
;
A
#
# COMPACT_ATOMS: atom_id res chain seq x y z
N MET A 1 -16.15 28.01 -2.12
CA MET A 1 -14.68 28.22 -2.02
C MET A 1 -13.99 27.57 -3.20
N ARG A 2 -12.95 28.19 -3.76
CA ARG A 2 -12.15 27.59 -4.84
C ARG A 2 -11.23 26.53 -4.22
N LEU A 3 -11.39 25.27 -4.61
CA LEU A 3 -10.51 24.18 -4.16
C LEU A 3 -9.22 24.15 -4.99
N ASN A 4 -8.10 23.87 -4.32
CA ASN A 4 -6.84 23.53 -4.99
C ASN A 4 -6.90 22.09 -5.55
N LEU A 5 -5.86 21.67 -6.29
CA LEU A 5 -5.85 20.35 -6.93
C LEU A 5 -5.90 19.20 -5.92
N ALA A 6 -5.09 19.23 -4.87
CA ALA A 6 -5.08 18.18 -3.84
C ALA A 6 -6.44 18.03 -3.16
N GLN A 7 -7.11 19.14 -2.83
CA GLN A 7 -8.46 19.13 -2.27
C GLN A 7 -9.49 18.56 -3.24
N LYS A 8 -9.36 18.82 -4.55
CA LYS A 8 -10.25 18.21 -5.54
C LYS A 8 -10.08 16.69 -5.57
N ILE A 9 -8.84 16.21 -5.57
CA ILE A 9 -8.52 14.77 -5.57
C ILE A 9 -9.06 14.10 -4.30
N ILE A 10 -8.78 14.67 -3.12
CA ILE A 10 -9.29 14.13 -1.84
C ILE A 10 -10.81 14.07 -1.85
N ARG A 11 -11.48 15.14 -2.30
CA ARG A 11 -12.94 15.20 -2.38
C ARG A 11 -13.52 14.10 -3.27
N GLU A 12 -12.88 13.80 -4.38
CA GLU A 12 -13.30 12.73 -5.31
C GLU A 12 -13.14 11.33 -4.73
N HIS A 13 -12.24 11.16 -3.75
CA HIS A 13 -11.95 9.90 -3.07
C HIS A 13 -12.53 9.82 -1.65
N LEU A 14 -13.25 10.85 -1.20
CA LEU A 14 -13.80 10.91 0.15
C LEU A 14 -14.89 9.85 0.34
N VAL A 15 -14.73 9.03 1.38
CA VAL A 15 -15.69 7.99 1.78
C VAL A 15 -16.54 8.47 2.96
N SER A 16 -15.92 9.10 3.95
CA SER A 16 -16.59 9.69 5.11
C SER A 16 -15.76 10.79 5.77
N GLY A 17 -16.41 11.60 6.61
CA GLY A 17 -15.80 12.74 7.31
C GLY A 17 -15.98 14.07 6.58
N GLU A 18 -15.39 15.12 7.14
CA GLU A 18 -15.44 16.48 6.61
C GLU A 18 -14.04 16.97 6.28
N MET A 19 -13.85 17.60 5.12
CA MET A 19 -12.56 18.16 4.67
C MET A 19 -12.19 19.46 5.42
N VAL A 20 -12.13 19.39 6.74
CA VAL A 20 -11.72 20.46 7.66
C VAL A 20 -10.34 20.09 8.23
N PRO A 21 -9.32 20.97 8.13
CA PRO A 21 -7.99 20.69 8.68
C PRO A 21 -8.04 20.24 10.14
N GLY A 22 -7.29 19.19 10.47
CA GLY A 22 -7.26 18.59 11.80
C GLY A 22 -8.38 17.61 12.11
N LYS A 23 -9.40 17.47 11.23
CA LYS A 23 -10.40 16.40 11.35
C LYS A 23 -9.99 15.16 10.56
N GLU A 24 -10.31 13.99 11.10
CA GLU A 24 -10.15 12.71 10.43
C GLU A 24 -11.14 12.56 9.28
N ILE A 25 -10.68 11.94 8.19
CA ILE A 25 -11.49 11.56 7.04
C ILE A 25 -11.11 10.15 6.60
N ALA A 26 -12.07 9.43 6.02
CA ALA A 26 -11.78 8.20 5.30
C ALA A 26 -11.70 8.49 3.80
N ILE A 27 -10.65 8.02 3.14
CA ILE A 27 -10.48 8.10 1.69
C ILE A 27 -10.35 6.70 1.09
N ARG A 28 -10.89 6.53 -0.12
CA ARG A 28 -10.69 5.32 -0.91
C ARG A 28 -9.29 5.36 -1.52
N ILE A 29 -8.51 4.32 -1.27
CA ILE A 29 -7.20 4.13 -1.89
C ILE A 29 -7.39 3.37 -3.20
N ASP A 30 -6.98 3.99 -4.29
CA ASP A 30 -7.07 3.38 -5.63
C ASP A 30 -5.91 2.41 -5.89
N GLN A 31 -4.71 2.76 -5.43
CA GLN A 31 -3.50 1.96 -5.65
C GLN A 31 -2.62 1.89 -4.40
N THR A 32 -1.94 0.76 -4.21
CA THR A 32 -0.85 0.64 -3.23
C THR A 32 0.44 0.20 -3.92
N LEU A 33 1.55 0.79 -3.50
CA LEU A 33 2.88 0.46 -3.97
C LEU A 33 3.72 0.09 -2.75
N THR A 34 4.35 -1.06 -2.79
CA THR A 34 5.32 -1.51 -1.79
C THR A 34 6.67 -1.72 -2.45
N GLN A 35 7.72 -1.87 -1.65
CA GLN A 35 9.08 -2.15 -2.11
C GLN A 35 9.67 -3.25 -1.23
N ASP A 36 10.65 -3.98 -1.71
CA ASP A 36 11.15 -5.23 -1.09
C ASP A 36 11.70 -5.10 0.34
N SER A 37 12.14 -3.92 0.78
CA SER A 37 12.56 -3.70 2.17
C SER A 37 11.43 -3.38 3.16
N THR A 38 10.24 -2.95 2.71
CA THR A 38 9.06 -2.74 3.59
C THR A 38 7.89 -3.66 3.26
N GLY A 39 7.93 -4.32 2.11
CA GLY A 39 6.86 -5.16 1.56
C GLY A 39 6.62 -6.38 2.43
N THR A 40 7.67 -7.13 2.78
CA THR A 40 7.58 -8.37 3.56
C THR A 40 6.72 -8.18 4.82
N MET A 41 7.06 -7.19 5.65
CA MET A 41 6.31 -6.92 6.88
C MET A 41 4.90 -6.40 6.62
N ALA A 42 4.69 -5.57 5.59
CA ALA A 42 3.35 -5.11 5.23
C ALA A 42 2.43 -6.28 4.83
N TYR A 43 2.95 -7.24 4.06
CA TYR A 43 2.19 -8.42 3.64
C TYR A 43 1.92 -9.38 4.80
N LEU A 44 2.91 -9.63 5.67
CA LEU A 44 2.71 -10.47 6.87
C LEU A 44 1.61 -9.89 7.77
N GLN A 45 1.58 -8.57 7.95
CA GLN A 45 0.49 -7.92 8.70
C GLN A 45 -0.85 -8.02 7.97
N PHE A 46 -0.86 -7.88 6.65
CA PHE A 46 -2.07 -8.06 5.84
C PHE A 46 -2.65 -9.47 5.97
N GLU A 47 -1.80 -10.51 5.93
CA GLU A 47 -2.20 -11.90 6.16
C GLU A 47 -2.76 -12.10 7.57
N ALA A 48 -2.10 -11.53 8.59
CA ALA A 48 -2.53 -11.61 9.98
C ALA A 48 -3.91 -10.97 10.22
N MET A 49 -4.34 -10.01 9.39
CA MET A 49 -5.69 -9.45 9.44
C MET A 49 -6.78 -10.41 8.97
N GLY A 50 -6.43 -11.56 8.37
CA GLY A 50 -7.39 -12.55 7.87
C GLY A 50 -8.19 -12.08 6.66
N ILE A 51 -7.68 -11.10 5.90
CA ILE A 51 -8.34 -10.59 4.70
C ILE A 51 -7.82 -11.37 3.49
N PRO A 52 -8.70 -12.01 2.69
CA PRO A 52 -8.25 -12.93 1.64
C PRO A 52 -7.59 -12.24 0.44
N ARG A 53 -7.89 -10.95 0.19
CA ARG A 53 -7.34 -10.19 -0.93
C ARG A 53 -7.41 -8.69 -0.69
N VAL A 54 -6.42 -7.96 -1.20
CA VAL A 54 -6.44 -6.50 -1.26
C VAL A 54 -7.69 -5.99 -2.00
N ARG A 55 -8.20 -4.82 -1.57
CA ARG A 55 -9.45 -4.22 -2.13
C ARG A 55 -9.19 -2.99 -3.00
N THR A 56 -7.94 -2.64 -3.24
CA THR A 56 -7.53 -1.57 -4.14
C THR A 56 -7.73 -1.99 -5.61
N LYS A 57 -7.75 -1.02 -6.52
CA LYS A 57 -7.85 -1.30 -7.97
C LYS A 57 -6.56 -1.94 -8.50
N LYS A 58 -5.42 -1.56 -7.93
CA LYS A 58 -4.10 -2.11 -8.29
C LYS A 58 -3.18 -2.12 -7.07
N SER A 59 -2.41 -3.18 -6.91
CA SER A 59 -1.33 -3.26 -5.94
C SER A 59 -0.09 -3.79 -6.63
N VAL A 60 1.07 -3.17 -6.38
CA VAL A 60 2.34 -3.51 -7.01
C VAL A 60 3.42 -3.58 -5.94
N ALA A 61 4.22 -4.65 -5.97
CA ALA A 61 5.48 -4.75 -5.24
C ALA A 61 6.64 -4.46 -6.18
N TYR A 62 7.49 -3.50 -5.81
CA TYR A 62 8.75 -3.24 -6.49
C TYR A 62 9.89 -4.02 -5.83
N ILE A 63 10.76 -4.59 -6.65
CA ILE A 63 11.94 -5.34 -6.22
C ILE A 63 13.18 -4.55 -6.67
N ASP A 64 13.67 -3.66 -5.82
CA ASP A 64 14.70 -2.69 -6.21
C ASP A 64 15.74 -2.39 -5.12
N HIS A 65 15.48 -2.62 -3.82
CA HIS A 65 16.41 -2.29 -2.75
C HIS A 65 17.37 -3.44 -2.42
N ASN A 66 16.92 -4.68 -2.50
CA ASN A 66 17.64 -5.87 -2.02
C ASN A 66 18.17 -6.77 -3.15
N THR A 67 18.47 -6.18 -4.31
CA THR A 67 18.88 -6.88 -5.54
C THR A 67 20.26 -7.56 -5.46
N LEU A 68 21.16 -7.08 -4.61
CA LEU A 68 22.49 -7.68 -4.42
C LEU A 68 22.44 -9.05 -3.74
N GLN A 69 21.35 -9.38 -3.03
CA GLN A 69 21.12 -10.69 -2.42
C GLN A 69 22.29 -11.14 -1.52
N ALA A 70 22.70 -10.28 -0.57
CA ALA A 70 23.88 -10.48 0.26
C ALA A 70 23.74 -11.61 1.32
N GLY A 71 22.52 -12.09 1.55
CA GLY A 71 22.16 -13.16 2.49
C GLY A 71 20.94 -13.94 1.99
N PHE A 72 20.64 -15.07 2.63
CA PHE A 72 19.51 -15.91 2.23
C PHE A 72 18.16 -15.25 2.56
N GLU A 73 18.14 -14.38 3.56
CA GLU A 73 16.97 -13.63 4.01
C GLU A 73 16.37 -12.81 2.87
N ASN A 74 17.22 -12.16 2.05
CA ASN A 74 16.77 -11.38 0.90
C ASN A 74 16.12 -12.27 -0.18
N ALA A 75 16.61 -13.50 -0.35
CA ALA A 75 16.11 -14.42 -1.36
C ALA A 75 14.77 -15.00 -0.92
N ASP A 76 14.68 -15.36 0.36
CA ASP A 76 13.45 -15.85 0.98
C ASP A 76 12.37 -14.77 1.01
N ASP A 77 12.72 -13.53 1.35
CA ASP A 77 11.80 -12.39 1.31
C ASP A 77 11.28 -12.13 -0.11
N HIS A 78 12.15 -12.14 -1.13
CA HIS A 78 11.74 -11.97 -2.53
C HIS A 78 10.81 -13.10 -2.98
N LYS A 79 11.12 -14.34 -2.60
CA LYS A 79 10.27 -15.50 -2.90
C LYS A 79 8.91 -15.39 -2.20
N TYR A 80 8.89 -14.97 -0.94
CA TYR A 80 7.66 -14.70 -0.22
C TYR A 80 6.83 -13.60 -0.90
N ILE A 81 7.43 -12.45 -1.21
CA ILE A 81 6.76 -11.35 -1.92
C ILE A 81 6.19 -11.83 -3.26
N GLN A 82 6.94 -12.62 -4.02
CA GLN A 82 6.45 -13.21 -5.26
C GLN A 82 5.19 -14.07 -5.01
N THR A 83 5.20 -14.93 -3.99
CA THR A 83 4.06 -15.80 -3.69
C THR A 83 2.82 -15.05 -3.20
N VAL A 84 2.98 -14.07 -2.31
CA VAL A 84 1.84 -13.34 -1.71
C VAL A 84 1.21 -12.32 -2.67
N THR A 85 1.94 -11.91 -3.70
CA THR A 85 1.47 -10.96 -4.73
C THR A 85 1.01 -11.61 -6.04
N SER A 86 1.07 -12.95 -6.12
CA SER A 86 0.60 -13.74 -7.27
C SER A 86 -0.92 -13.91 -7.33
#